data_AF-A0A359M689-F1
#
_entry.id   AF-A0A359M689-F1
#
_cell.length_a   1.000
_cell.length_b   1.000
_cell.length_c   1.000
_cell.angle_alpha   90.00
_cell.angle_beta   90.00
_cell.angle_gamma   90.00
#
_symmetry.space_group_name_H-M   'P 1'
#
loop_
_entity.id
_entity.type
_entity.pdbx_description
1 polymer ?
#
loop_
_entity_poly.entity_id
_entity_poly.type
_entity_poly.pdbx_seq_one_letter_code
_entity_poly.pdbx_strand_id
1 'polypeptide(L)'
;MAAALPLLRAAGERPLKTFVLALAVLAAVAVALWFVLGRARPAEVPFAAVEPETIESVLTTNGRVEPVEWAVARAERPGLVVSLPVERGQAVAKGAILAATDASGARAALASAEARIEQARALLSTVERGGPAAERASIDGELAQARLERQSAEREAAALERLVAKQAATAHDLTIARQRIAQAEAAAEVFAAHGYVPVGLDHFALPKDAL
;
A
#
# COMPACT_ATOMS: atom_id res chain seq x y z
N MET A 1 -28.40 113.25 80.18
CA MET A 1 -29.79 113.73 79.98
C MET A 1 -30.64 112.47 80.00
N ALA A 2 -31.45 112.18 81.03
CA ALA A 2 -32.73 112.83 81.38
C ALA A 2 -33.72 112.79 80.20
N ALA A 3 -34.97 112.33 80.31
CA ALA A 3 -35.75 111.68 81.39
C ALA A 3 -36.90 110.85 80.72
N ALA A 4 -37.89 110.18 81.34
CA ALA A 4 -38.34 109.99 82.74
C ALA A 4 -39.18 108.68 82.83
N LEU A 5 -39.69 108.30 84.01
CA LEU A 5 -40.88 107.43 84.15
C LEU A 5 -42.17 108.28 84.13
N PRO A 6 -43.30 107.69 83.69
CA PRO A 6 -44.47 107.54 84.58
C PRO A 6 -44.92 106.07 84.65
N LEU A 7 -45.04 105.48 85.85
CA LEU A 7 -46.24 105.46 86.70
C LEU A 7 -47.37 104.48 86.28
N LEU A 8 -47.33 103.31 86.91
CA LEU A 8 -48.43 102.62 87.62
C LEU A 8 -49.90 102.70 87.13
N ARG A 9 -50.52 101.49 87.15
CA ARG A 9 -51.85 101.17 87.74
C ARG A 9 -53.06 101.02 86.80
N ALA A 10 -53.48 99.77 86.58
CA ALA A 10 -54.81 99.26 86.97
C ALA A 10 -54.93 97.74 86.72
N ALA A 11 -55.84 97.07 87.44
CA ALA A 11 -56.08 95.63 87.35
C ALA A 11 -57.06 95.27 86.21
N GLY A 12 -56.99 94.02 85.74
CA GLY A 12 -57.96 93.40 84.84
C GLY A 12 -57.70 91.90 84.73
N GLU A 13 -58.49 91.09 85.42
CA GLU A 13 -58.25 89.64 85.45
C GLU A 13 -58.75 88.91 84.20
N ARG A 14 -57.88 88.04 83.66
CA ARG A 14 -58.20 86.83 82.87
C ARG A 14 -58.74 87.09 81.43
N PRO A 15 -58.64 86.11 80.50
CA PRO A 15 -58.49 84.68 80.77
C PRO A 15 -57.38 83.91 80.05
N LEU A 16 -56.88 82.91 80.79
CA LEU A 16 -56.19 81.67 80.38
C LEU A 16 -56.55 81.12 78.99
N LYS A 17 -57.79 81.33 78.51
CA LYS A 17 -58.31 80.90 77.21
C LYS A 17 -57.47 81.36 76.01
N THR A 18 -56.92 82.58 76.00
CA THR A 18 -56.06 83.04 74.89
C THR A 18 -54.72 82.31 74.86
N PHE A 19 -54.15 82.01 76.03
CA PHE A 19 -52.92 81.24 76.16
C PHE A 19 -53.12 79.77 75.76
N VAL A 20 -54.25 79.18 76.15
CA VAL A 20 -54.67 77.82 75.71
C VAL A 20 -54.92 77.77 74.21
N LEU A 21 -55.52 78.80 73.61
CA LEU A 21 -55.74 78.87 72.16
C LEU A 21 -54.39 78.97 71.41
N ALA A 22 -53.47 79.81 71.87
CA ALA A 22 -52.13 79.92 71.28
C ALA A 22 -51.35 78.59 71.37
N LEU A 23 -51.43 77.90 72.52
CA LEU A 23 -50.81 76.58 72.71
C LEU A 23 -51.44 75.51 71.81
N ALA A 24 -52.77 75.53 71.63
CA ALA A 24 -53.47 74.62 70.73
C ALA A 24 -53.11 74.86 69.25
N VAL A 25 -52.96 76.12 68.84
CA VAL A 25 -52.47 76.46 67.49
C VAL A 25 -51.01 76.02 67.32
N LEU A 26 -50.15 76.24 68.30
CA LEU A 26 -48.75 75.78 68.26
C LEU A 26 -48.66 74.25 68.16
N ALA A 27 -49.49 73.52 68.92
CA ALA A 27 -49.59 72.07 68.84
C ALA A 27 -50.11 71.59 67.48
N ALA A 28 -51.13 72.25 66.91
CA ALA A 28 -51.65 71.94 65.58
C ALA A 28 -50.59 72.18 64.48
N VAL A 29 -49.81 73.27 64.58
CA VAL A 29 -48.69 73.56 63.67
C VAL A 29 -47.57 72.53 63.82
N ALA A 30 -47.24 72.12 65.05
CA ALA A 30 -46.24 71.08 65.29
C ALA A 30 -46.66 69.71 64.71
N VAL A 31 -47.93 69.32 64.87
CA VAL A 31 -48.49 68.10 64.27
C VAL A 31 -48.52 68.19 62.75
N ALA A 32 -48.88 69.35 62.17
CA ALA A 32 -48.85 69.58 60.73
C ALA A 32 -47.43 69.48 60.17
N LEU A 33 -46.43 70.10 60.81
CA LEU A 33 -45.03 69.95 60.42
C LEU A 33 -44.57 68.49 60.52
N TRP A 34 -44.91 67.79 61.61
CA TRP A 34 -44.56 66.37 61.76
C TRP A 34 -45.13 65.52 60.62
N PHE A 35 -46.38 65.75 60.22
CA PHE A 35 -47.03 64.97 59.16
C PHE A 35 -46.48 65.27 57.75
N VAL A 36 -45.98 66.49 57.52
CA VAL A 36 -45.34 66.89 56.26
C VAL A 36 -43.88 66.42 56.19
N LEU A 37 -43.10 66.58 57.26
CA LEU A 37 -41.68 66.20 57.30
C LEU A 37 -41.47 64.70 57.56
N GLY A 38 -42.41 64.02 58.23
CA GLY A 38 -42.37 62.59 58.53
C GLY A 38 -42.77 61.69 57.34
N ARG A 39 -42.95 62.24 56.15
CA ARG A 39 -43.28 61.47 54.94
C ARG A 39 -42.05 60.66 54.51
N ALA A 40 -42.14 59.34 54.67
CA ALA A 40 -41.03 58.41 54.47
C ALA A 40 -40.34 58.63 53.11
N ARG A 41 -39.01 58.76 53.13
CA ARG A 41 -38.20 58.81 51.91
C ARG A 41 -38.26 57.43 51.22
N PRO A 42 -38.49 57.36 49.90
CA PRO A 42 -38.43 56.09 49.18
C PRO A 42 -37.08 55.42 49.41
N ALA A 43 -37.08 54.11 49.66
CA ALA A 43 -35.84 53.36 49.82
C ALA A 43 -35.10 53.32 48.48
N GLU A 44 -33.89 53.89 48.45
CA GLU A 44 -33.01 53.87 47.28
C GLU A 44 -32.49 52.43 47.08
N VAL A 45 -33.05 51.72 46.10
CA VAL A 45 -32.53 50.43 45.65
C VAL A 45 -31.45 50.66 44.59
N PRO A 46 -30.27 50.02 44.69
CA PRO A 46 -29.20 50.20 43.73
C PRO A 46 -29.56 49.54 42.40
N PHE A 47 -29.41 50.29 41.31
CA PHE A 47 -29.49 49.78 39.94
C PHE A 47 -28.10 49.77 39.32
N ALA A 48 -27.78 48.72 38.56
CA ALA A 48 -26.62 48.67 37.68
C ALA A 48 -27.07 48.77 36.22
N ALA A 49 -26.35 49.55 35.41
CA ALA A 49 -26.54 49.52 33.97
C ALA A 49 -25.95 48.22 33.41
N VAL A 50 -26.66 47.58 32.47
CA VAL A 50 -26.22 46.36 31.80
C VAL A 50 -25.68 46.73 30.43
N GLU A 51 -24.43 46.40 30.14
CA GLU A 51 -23.84 46.50 28.82
C GLU A 51 -23.86 45.12 28.12
N PRO A 52 -24.07 45.05 26.79
CA PRO A 52 -24.07 43.80 26.05
C PRO A 52 -22.65 43.30 25.82
N GLU A 53 -22.15 42.45 26.72
CA GLU A 53 -20.86 41.75 26.58
C GLU A 53 -21.05 40.32 26.03
N THR A 54 -20.13 39.89 25.15
CA THR A 54 -20.16 38.53 24.57
C THR A 54 -19.58 37.52 25.56
N ILE A 55 -20.44 36.78 26.26
CA ILE A 55 -20.01 35.69 27.15
C ILE A 55 -19.71 34.44 26.33
N GLU A 56 -18.44 34.09 26.17
CA GLU A 56 -18.01 32.86 25.51
C GLU A 56 -18.11 31.64 26.45
N SER A 57 -19.04 30.73 26.16
CA SER A 57 -19.19 29.47 26.90
C SER A 57 -18.28 28.38 26.29
N VAL A 58 -17.03 28.33 26.74
CA VAL A 58 -16.04 27.33 26.32
C VAL A 58 -16.16 26.03 27.14
N LEU A 59 -16.69 24.98 26.52
CA LEU A 59 -16.67 23.63 27.08
C LEU A 59 -15.35 22.92 26.75
N THR A 60 -14.41 22.95 27.69
CA THR A 60 -13.15 22.18 27.56
C THR A 60 -13.44 20.68 27.67
N THR A 61 -13.26 19.96 26.56
CA THR A 61 -13.38 18.49 26.50
C THR A 61 -12.05 17.85 26.12
N ASN A 62 -11.77 16.67 26.68
CA ASN A 62 -10.57 15.90 26.38
C ASN A 62 -10.76 15.14 25.06
N GLY A 63 -10.47 15.81 23.94
CA GLY A 63 -10.44 15.17 22.63
C GLY A 63 -9.34 14.10 22.54
N ARG A 64 -9.67 12.93 21.98
CA ARG A 64 -8.68 11.91 21.60
C ARG A 64 -8.46 12.00 20.09
N VAL A 65 -7.20 12.11 19.68
CA VAL A 65 -6.82 12.01 18.27
C VAL A 65 -6.65 10.52 17.94
N GLU A 66 -7.50 10.01 17.04
CA GLU A 66 -7.36 8.66 16.49
C GLU A 66 -6.99 8.76 14.99
N PRO A 67 -6.10 7.89 14.48
CA PRO A 67 -5.68 7.93 13.09
C PRO A 67 -6.80 7.44 12.16
N VAL A 68 -7.02 8.17 11.07
CA VAL A 68 -8.06 7.86 10.05
C VAL A 68 -7.83 6.49 9.42
N GLU A 69 -6.57 6.14 9.17
CA GLU A 69 -6.15 4.81 8.73
C GLU A 69 -4.98 4.33 9.57
N TRP A 70 -5.00 3.06 9.98
CA TRP A 70 -3.91 2.43 10.74
C TRP A 70 -3.32 1.26 9.96
N ALA A 71 -2.04 1.37 9.59
CA ALA A 71 -1.29 0.32 8.91
C ALA A 71 -0.14 -0.18 9.79
N VAL A 72 -0.14 -1.49 10.10
CA VAL A 72 0.98 -2.13 10.80
C VAL A 72 1.99 -2.63 9.78
N ALA A 73 3.16 -2.00 9.71
CA ALA A 73 4.28 -2.52 8.94
C ALA A 73 4.74 -3.87 9.53
N ARG A 74 4.70 -4.93 8.71
CA ARG A 74 5.17 -6.28 9.06
C ARG A 74 6.22 -6.73 8.05
N ALA A 75 7.24 -7.44 8.51
CA ALA A 75 8.17 -8.11 7.62
C ALA A 75 7.49 -9.32 6.97
N GLU A 76 7.57 -9.42 5.64
CA GLU A 76 7.00 -10.55 4.88
C GLU A 76 7.73 -11.88 5.13
N ARG A 77 9.01 -11.80 5.49
CA ARG A 77 9.89 -12.94 5.75
C ARG A 77 10.67 -12.74 7.05
N PRO A 78 10.93 -13.80 7.83
CA PRO A 78 11.82 -13.73 8.98
C PRO A 78 13.24 -13.41 8.52
N GLY A 79 13.94 -12.57 9.27
CA GLY A 79 15.32 -12.18 8.99
C GLY A 79 15.87 -11.24 10.06
N LEU A 80 17.19 -11.16 10.16
CA LEU A 80 17.87 -10.22 11.04
C LEU A 80 17.71 -8.79 10.50
N VAL A 81 17.37 -7.82 11.35
CA VAL A 81 17.39 -6.39 10.98
C VAL A 81 18.84 -5.90 10.97
N VAL A 82 19.28 -5.37 9.83
CA VAL A 82 20.65 -4.87 9.60
C VAL A 82 20.71 -3.35 9.68
N SER A 83 19.62 -2.65 9.34
CA SER A 83 19.52 -1.19 9.45
C SER A 83 18.10 -0.74 9.76
N LEU A 84 17.99 0.35 10.53
CA LEU A 84 16.74 1.04 10.86
C LEU A 84 16.94 2.54 10.59
N PRO A 85 16.75 3.01 9.35
CA PRO A 85 17.06 4.39 8.94
C PRO A 85 15.99 5.43 9.33
N VAL A 86 15.02 5.07 10.18
CA VAL A 86 13.93 5.95 10.61
C VAL A 86 13.79 5.99 12.13
N GLU A 87 13.43 7.16 12.66
CA GLU A 87 13.22 7.40 14.08
C GLU A 87 11.75 7.38 14.49
N ARG A 88 11.47 7.18 15.78
CA ARG A 88 10.10 7.17 16.31
C ARG A 88 9.47 8.56 16.20
N GLY A 89 8.34 8.65 15.51
CA GLY A 89 7.61 9.90 15.30
C GLY A 89 8.05 10.67 14.04
N GLN A 90 9.02 10.17 13.29
CA GLN A 90 9.42 10.73 12.01
C GLN A 90 8.31 10.55 10.96
N ALA A 91 7.99 11.64 10.23
CA ALA A 91 7.12 11.55 9.07
C ALA A 91 7.85 10.88 7.89
N VAL A 92 7.20 9.90 7.27
CA VAL A 92 7.77 9.08 6.18
C VAL A 92 6.86 9.08 4.96
N ALA A 93 7.46 9.11 3.76
CA ALA A 93 6.72 9.02 2.50
C ALA A 93 6.38 7.57 2.13
N LYS A 94 5.36 7.38 1.28
CA LYS A 94 5.01 6.06 0.73
C LYS A 94 6.21 5.47 -0.03
N GLY A 95 6.59 4.24 0.31
CA GLY A 95 7.74 3.56 -0.28
C GLY A 95 9.09 3.85 0.38
N ALA A 96 9.14 4.67 1.43
CA ALA A 96 10.35 4.84 2.24
C ALA A 96 10.75 3.54 2.94
N ILE A 97 12.05 3.24 2.99
CA ILE A 97 12.60 2.09 3.72
C ILE A 97 12.51 2.38 5.21
N LEU A 98 11.69 1.61 5.93
CA LEU A 98 11.56 1.73 7.39
C LEU A 98 12.60 0.86 8.13
N ALA A 99 12.91 -0.32 7.59
CA ALA A 99 13.93 -1.23 8.09
C ALA A 99 14.51 -2.04 6.92
N ALA A 100 15.80 -2.36 6.98
CA ALA A 100 16.45 -3.30 6.06
C ALA A 100 16.80 -4.58 6.82
N THR A 101 16.35 -5.72 6.30
CA THR A 101 16.71 -7.06 6.81
C THR A 101 17.81 -7.70 5.96
N ASP A 102 18.53 -8.68 6.52
CA ASP A 102 19.53 -9.42 5.75
C ASP A 102 18.86 -10.26 4.65
N ALA A 103 19.18 -9.91 3.41
CA ALA A 103 18.73 -10.58 2.21
C ALA A 103 19.70 -11.68 1.71
N SER A 104 20.67 -12.15 2.52
CA SER A 104 21.64 -13.20 2.13
C SER A 104 20.98 -14.47 1.60
N GLY A 105 20.04 -15.05 2.36
CA GLY A 105 19.28 -16.23 1.95
C GLY A 105 18.40 -15.98 0.72
N ALA A 106 17.83 -14.78 0.59
CA ALA A 106 17.04 -14.40 -0.58
C ALA A 106 17.91 -14.30 -1.85
N ARG A 107 19.13 -13.73 -1.74
CA ARG A 107 20.10 -13.65 -2.83
C ARG A 107 20.62 -15.03 -3.23
N ALA A 108 20.88 -15.92 -2.27
CA ALA A 108 21.26 -17.30 -2.54
C ALA A 108 20.15 -18.09 -3.25
N ALA A 109 18.88 -17.91 -2.83
CA ALA A 109 17.73 -18.51 -3.49
C ALA A 109 17.54 -18.00 -4.92
N LEU A 110 17.71 -16.69 -5.15
CA LEU A 110 17.67 -16.07 -6.48
C LEU A 110 18.76 -16.64 -7.39
N ALA A 111 20.03 -16.63 -6.97
CA ALA A 111 21.14 -17.18 -7.75
C ALA A 111 20.95 -18.68 -8.07
N SER A 112 20.36 -19.44 -7.14
CA SER A 112 20.01 -20.85 -7.36
C SER A 112 18.87 -21.03 -8.36
N ALA A 113 17.91 -20.11 -8.42
CA ALA A 113 16.83 -20.11 -9.42
C ALA A 113 17.35 -19.68 -10.81
N GLU A 114 18.17 -18.64 -10.88
CA GLU A 114 18.85 -18.18 -12.11
C GLU A 114 19.72 -19.29 -12.71
N ALA A 115 20.52 -19.99 -11.90
CA ALA A 115 21.30 -21.14 -12.34
C ALA A 115 20.44 -22.27 -12.92
N ARG A 116 19.25 -22.53 -12.36
CA ARG A 116 18.29 -23.51 -12.91
C ARG A 116 17.69 -23.04 -14.24
N ILE A 117 17.41 -21.74 -14.40
CA ILE A 117 16.93 -21.16 -15.66
C ILE A 117 17.99 -21.30 -16.76
N GLU A 118 19.26 -21.00 -16.45
CA GLU A 118 20.35 -21.14 -17.42
C GLU A 118 20.64 -22.61 -17.78
N GLN A 119 20.55 -23.53 -16.82
CA GLN A 119 20.61 -24.97 -17.10
C GLN A 119 19.47 -25.42 -18.03
N ALA A 120 18.24 -24.97 -17.79
CA ALA A 120 17.09 -25.28 -18.65
C ALA A 120 17.24 -24.69 -20.06
N ARG A 121 17.75 -23.46 -20.19
CA ARG A 121 18.07 -22.82 -21.48
C ARG A 121 19.18 -23.58 -22.25
N ALA A 122 20.23 -24.01 -21.56
CA ALA A 122 21.30 -24.79 -22.17
C ALA A 122 20.82 -26.18 -22.64
N LEU A 123 19.93 -26.82 -21.88
CA LEU A 123 19.28 -28.07 -22.28
C LEU A 123 18.37 -27.85 -23.49
N LEU A 124 17.51 -26.82 -23.48
CA LEU A 124 16.64 -26.46 -24.61
C LEU A 124 17.47 -26.23 -25.88
N SER A 125 18.51 -25.40 -25.83
CA SER A 125 19.41 -25.16 -26.96
C SER A 125 20.15 -26.42 -27.42
N THR A 126 20.32 -27.42 -26.55
CA THR A 126 20.88 -28.72 -26.95
C THR A 126 19.85 -29.57 -27.68
N VAL A 127 18.59 -29.61 -27.20
CA VAL A 127 17.48 -30.31 -27.86
C VAL A 127 17.16 -29.68 -29.23
N GLU A 128 17.08 -28.35 -29.32
CA GLU A 128 16.86 -27.60 -30.58
C GLU A 128 17.92 -27.89 -31.65
N ARG A 129 19.18 -28.12 -31.23
CA ARG A 129 20.31 -28.51 -32.09
C ARG A 129 20.38 -30.02 -32.38
N GLY A 130 19.33 -30.78 -32.06
CA GLY A 130 19.25 -32.21 -32.34
C GLY A 130 19.90 -33.10 -31.29
N GLY A 131 19.98 -32.63 -30.04
CA GLY A 131 20.53 -33.40 -28.93
C GLY A 131 22.05 -33.29 -28.74
N PRO A 132 22.62 -34.12 -27.85
CA PRO A 132 24.03 -34.12 -27.49
C PRO A 132 24.95 -34.24 -28.72
N ALA A 133 26.06 -33.50 -28.71
CA ALA A 133 27.01 -33.53 -29.82
C ALA A 133 27.64 -34.93 -30.07
N ALA A 134 27.82 -35.72 -29.01
CA ALA A 134 28.34 -37.09 -29.11
C ALA A 134 27.35 -38.06 -29.79
N GLU A 135 26.06 -37.92 -29.50
CA GLU A 135 24.99 -38.75 -30.09
C GLU A 135 24.83 -38.43 -31.57
N ARG A 136 24.78 -37.13 -31.93
CA ARG A 136 24.79 -36.68 -33.33
C ARG A 136 26.00 -37.19 -34.11
N ALA A 137 27.20 -37.14 -33.52
CA ALA A 137 28.41 -37.66 -34.14
C ALA A 137 28.40 -39.20 -34.35
N SER A 138 27.72 -39.97 -33.48
CA SER A 138 27.51 -41.41 -33.68
C SER A 138 26.58 -41.66 -34.87
N ILE A 139 25.42 -41.00 -34.89
CA ILE A 139 24.43 -41.11 -35.97
C ILE A 139 25.02 -40.68 -37.32
N ASP A 140 25.79 -39.59 -37.37
CA ASP A 140 26.50 -39.15 -38.58
C ASP A 140 27.52 -40.20 -39.07
N GLY A 141 28.20 -40.88 -38.14
CA GLY A 141 29.13 -41.98 -38.43
C GLY A 141 28.43 -43.24 -38.97
N GLU A 142 27.35 -43.66 -38.32
CA GLU A 142 26.51 -44.80 -38.72
C GLU A 142 25.88 -44.56 -40.09
N LEU A 143 25.37 -43.35 -40.33
CA LEU A 143 24.83 -42.92 -41.63
C LEU A 143 25.92 -42.87 -42.72
N ALA A 144 27.14 -42.42 -42.39
CA ALA A 144 28.27 -42.46 -43.31
C ALA A 144 28.67 -43.90 -43.67
N GLN A 145 28.68 -44.81 -42.70
CA GLN A 145 28.95 -46.23 -42.94
C GLN A 145 27.87 -46.87 -43.82
N ALA A 146 26.58 -46.68 -43.50
CA ALA A 146 25.48 -47.23 -44.30
C ALA A 146 25.49 -46.74 -45.75
N ARG A 147 25.88 -45.47 -45.98
CA ARG A 147 26.08 -44.92 -47.34
C ARG A 147 27.25 -45.57 -48.09
N LEU A 148 28.36 -45.88 -47.41
CA LEU A 148 29.50 -46.59 -48.01
C LEU A 148 29.12 -48.04 -48.35
N GLU A 149 28.40 -48.72 -47.47
CA GLU A 149 27.88 -50.07 -47.70
C GLU A 149 26.95 -50.10 -48.92
N ARG A 150 25.99 -49.16 -49.01
CA ARG A 150 25.13 -49.00 -50.19
C ARG A 150 25.95 -48.79 -51.47
N GLN A 151 26.90 -47.88 -51.46
CA GLN A 151 27.75 -47.61 -52.64
C GLN A 151 28.56 -48.85 -53.06
N SER A 152 28.99 -49.69 -52.11
CA SER A 152 29.69 -50.94 -52.42
C SER A 152 28.75 -51.96 -53.08
N ALA A 153 27.52 -52.10 -52.57
CA ALA A 153 26.50 -52.99 -53.11
C ALA A 153 26.00 -52.53 -54.51
N GLU A 154 25.85 -51.22 -54.73
CA GLU A 154 25.57 -50.63 -56.04
C GLU A 154 26.62 -51.04 -57.09
N ARG A 155 27.91 -50.97 -56.72
CA ARG A 155 29.03 -51.35 -57.62
C ARG A 155 29.07 -52.86 -57.88
N GLU A 156 28.77 -53.67 -56.88
CA GLU A 156 28.64 -55.14 -57.02
C GLU A 156 27.49 -55.50 -57.97
N ALA A 157 26.30 -54.91 -57.78
CA ALA A 157 25.14 -55.12 -58.65
C ALA A 157 25.40 -54.64 -60.08
N ALA A 158 26.02 -53.48 -60.29
CA ALA A 158 26.37 -52.97 -61.62
C ALA A 158 27.49 -53.80 -62.32
N ALA A 159 28.32 -54.52 -61.55
CA ALA A 159 29.23 -55.52 -62.11
C ALA A 159 28.47 -56.78 -62.53
N LEU A 160 27.60 -57.31 -61.65
CA LEU A 160 26.77 -58.50 -61.92
C LEU A 160 25.81 -58.29 -63.09
N GLU A 161 25.17 -57.13 -63.21
CA GLU A 161 24.25 -56.81 -64.31
C GLU A 161 24.96 -56.87 -65.67
N ARG A 162 26.20 -56.39 -65.76
CA ARG A 162 27.05 -56.52 -66.96
C ARG A 162 27.51 -57.95 -67.23
N LEU A 163 27.57 -58.82 -66.22
CA LEU A 163 27.88 -60.25 -66.38
C LEU A 163 26.64 -61.04 -66.81
N VAL A 164 25.47 -60.77 -66.23
CA VAL A 164 24.18 -61.37 -66.64
C VAL A 164 23.86 -61.01 -68.10
N ALA A 165 24.08 -59.76 -68.52
CA ALA A 165 23.94 -59.33 -69.91
C ALA A 165 24.89 -60.08 -70.89
N LYS A 166 25.99 -60.64 -70.38
CA LYS A 166 26.94 -61.48 -71.13
C LYS A 166 26.75 -62.99 -70.88
N GLN A 167 25.66 -63.39 -70.21
CA GLN A 167 25.37 -64.76 -69.79
C GLN A 167 26.46 -65.40 -68.90
N ALA A 168 27.28 -64.58 -68.24
CA ALA A 168 28.40 -64.99 -67.38
C ALA A 168 28.09 -65.00 -65.88
N ALA A 169 26.86 -64.64 -65.49
CA ALA A 169 26.33 -64.71 -64.12
C ALA A 169 24.82 -65.00 -64.18
N THR A 170 24.22 -65.43 -63.05
CA THR A 170 22.79 -65.78 -63.02
C THR A 170 21.90 -64.58 -62.65
N ALA A 171 20.63 -64.62 -63.06
CA ALA A 171 19.64 -63.65 -62.60
C ALA A 171 19.37 -63.71 -61.09
N HIS A 172 19.68 -64.85 -60.44
CA HIS A 172 19.56 -65.00 -59.00
C HIS A 172 20.62 -64.18 -58.26
N ASP A 173 21.87 -64.20 -58.72
CA ASP A 173 22.98 -63.43 -58.13
C ASP A 173 22.68 -61.92 -58.16
N LEU A 174 22.16 -61.43 -59.30
CA LEU A 174 21.73 -60.03 -59.45
C LEU A 174 20.55 -59.69 -58.52
N THR A 175 19.66 -60.64 -58.24
CA THR A 175 18.54 -60.45 -57.30
C THR A 175 19.05 -60.32 -55.86
N ILE A 176 20.01 -61.16 -55.45
CA ILE A 176 20.66 -61.05 -54.14
C ILE A 176 21.41 -59.72 -54.00
N ALA A 177 22.14 -59.28 -55.02
CA ALA A 177 22.84 -57.99 -55.00
C ALA A 177 21.87 -56.80 -54.87
N ARG A 178 20.73 -56.85 -55.58
CA ARG A 178 19.65 -55.85 -55.44
C ARG A 178 19.00 -55.86 -54.05
N GLN A 179 18.84 -57.04 -53.43
CA GLN A 179 18.38 -57.14 -52.04
C GLN A 179 19.36 -56.51 -51.05
N ARG A 180 20.68 -56.66 -51.24
CA ARG A 180 21.70 -55.97 -50.42
C ARG A 180 21.62 -54.46 -50.52
N ILE A 181 21.39 -53.90 -51.72
CA ILE A 181 21.19 -52.45 -51.90
C ILE A 181 19.97 -52.00 -51.08
N ALA A 182 18.82 -52.68 -51.22
CA ALA A 182 17.60 -52.34 -50.49
C ALA A 182 17.76 -52.44 -48.96
N GLN A 183 18.55 -53.41 -48.46
CA GLN A 183 18.88 -53.51 -47.03
C GLN A 183 19.76 -52.35 -46.55
N ALA A 184 20.79 -51.97 -47.31
CA ALA A 184 21.65 -50.84 -46.99
C ALA A 184 20.90 -49.49 -47.08
N GLU A 185 19.95 -49.36 -48.02
CA GLU A 185 19.06 -48.20 -48.11
C GLU A 185 18.13 -48.09 -46.91
N ALA A 186 17.47 -49.18 -46.53
CA ALA A 186 16.61 -49.20 -45.34
C ALA A 186 17.41 -48.85 -44.07
N ALA A 187 18.65 -49.32 -43.91
CA ALA A 187 19.51 -48.95 -42.80
C ALA A 187 19.84 -47.44 -42.81
N ALA A 188 20.26 -46.90 -43.96
CA ALA A 188 20.55 -45.48 -44.11
C ALA A 188 19.32 -44.59 -43.89
N GLU A 189 18.13 -45.04 -44.31
CA GLU A 189 16.85 -44.34 -44.09
C GLU A 189 16.45 -44.37 -42.61
N VAL A 190 16.63 -45.49 -41.91
CA VAL A 190 16.42 -45.58 -40.45
C VAL A 190 17.28 -44.57 -39.70
N PHE A 191 18.58 -44.47 -40.00
CA PHE A 191 19.45 -43.47 -39.38
C PHE A 191 19.10 -42.04 -39.80
N ALA A 192 18.68 -41.82 -41.04
CA ALA A 192 18.24 -40.52 -41.52
C ALA A 192 16.88 -40.07 -40.95
N ALA A 193 16.02 -41.00 -40.51
CA ALA A 193 14.71 -40.72 -39.90
C ALA A 193 14.74 -40.68 -38.37
N HIS A 194 15.65 -41.43 -37.72
CA HIS A 194 16.00 -41.22 -36.31
C HIS A 194 16.79 -39.92 -36.13
N GLY A 195 17.54 -39.54 -37.16
CA GLY A 195 17.98 -38.16 -37.34
C GLY A 195 16.79 -37.21 -37.48
N TYR A 196 16.53 -36.44 -36.42
CA TYR A 196 15.74 -35.20 -36.50
C TYR A 196 14.23 -35.35 -36.78
N VAL A 197 13.48 -35.76 -35.76
CA VAL A 197 12.19 -35.09 -35.49
C VAL A 197 12.40 -34.15 -34.31
N PRO A 198 12.50 -32.82 -34.52
CA PRO A 198 12.37 -31.90 -33.40
C PRO A 198 10.92 -32.03 -32.94
N VAL A 199 10.72 -32.60 -31.74
CA VAL A 199 9.40 -32.58 -31.10
C VAL A 199 9.00 -31.11 -31.02
N GLY A 200 7.94 -30.72 -31.72
CA GLY A 200 7.47 -29.34 -31.76
C GLY A 200 7.12 -28.87 -30.36
N LEU A 201 8.06 -28.18 -29.71
CA LEU A 201 7.89 -27.65 -28.35
C LEU A 201 6.83 -26.54 -28.30
N ASP A 202 6.33 -26.11 -29.46
CA ASP A 202 5.04 -25.47 -29.74
C ASP A 202 3.92 -26.00 -28.84
N HIS A 203 3.87 -27.32 -28.58
CA HIS A 203 2.85 -27.95 -27.73
C HIS A 203 3.10 -27.80 -26.21
N PHE A 204 4.34 -27.46 -25.81
CA PHE A 204 4.78 -27.32 -24.43
C PHE A 204 5.16 -25.87 -24.06
N ALA A 205 5.08 -24.95 -25.02
CA ALA A 205 5.28 -23.53 -24.78
C ALA A 205 4.17 -23.01 -23.85
N LEU A 206 4.49 -22.83 -22.58
CA LEU A 206 3.66 -22.05 -21.66
C LEU A 206 3.38 -20.68 -22.31
N PRO A 207 2.14 -20.17 -22.23
CA PRO A 207 1.83 -18.85 -22.77
C PRO A 207 2.77 -17.82 -22.15
N LYS A 208 3.14 -16.80 -22.95
CA LYS A 208 4.12 -15.76 -22.55
C LYS A 208 3.68 -14.90 -21.36
N ASP A 209 2.46 -15.15 -20.90
CA ASP A 209 1.69 -14.42 -19.91
C ASP A 209 1.61 -15.18 -18.57
N ALA A 210 2.36 -16.30 -18.43
CA ALA A 210 2.36 -17.19 -17.25
C ALA A 210 3.38 -16.80 -16.15
N LEU A 211 3.96 -15.59 -16.20
CA LEU A 211 4.88 -15.00 -15.22
C LEU A 211 4.54 -13.52 -15.01
#